data_AF-A0A1M2Z8L3-F1
#
_entry.id   AF-A0A1M2Z8L3-F1
#
_cell.length_a   1.000
_cell.length_b   1.000
_cell.length_c   1.000
_cell.angle_alpha   90.00
_cell.angle_beta   90.00
_cell.angle_gamma   90.00
#
_symmetry.space_group_name_H-M   'P 1'
#
loop_
_entity.id
_entity.type
_entity.pdbx_description
1 polymer ?
#
loop_
_entity_poly.entity_id
_entity_poly.type
_entity_poly.pdbx_seq_one_letter_code
_entity_poly.pdbx_strand_id
1 'polypeptide(L)' 'MKNMIRKIIAETEDLSFDAYSIGEDIDISELGLDSIQIIEIIVKLEKEFNLNISIDITLEDGFTIRRISEEISSKMKNG' A
#
# COMPACT_ATOMS: atom_id res chain seq x y z
N MET A 1 1.27 2.34 11.85
CA MET A 1 0.90 1.52 10.67
C MET A 1 0.89 2.33 9.38
N LYS A 2 0.10 3.40 9.20
CA LYS A 2 0.14 4.23 7.98
C LYS A 2 1.55 4.68 7.57
N ASN A 3 2.38 5.16 8.52
CA ASN A 3 3.78 5.53 8.24
C ASN A 3 4.67 4.36 7.81
N MET A 4 4.34 3.14 8.22
CA MET A 4 5.06 1.94 7.81
C MET A 4 4.69 1.54 6.38
N ILE A 5 3.40 1.61 6.04
CA ILE A 5 2.91 1.41 4.67
C ILE A 5 3.60 2.40 3.73
N ARG A 6 3.68 3.68 4.12
CA ARG A 6 4.41 4.73 3.39
C ARG A 6 5.86 4.35 3.11
N LYS A 7 6.54 3.88 4.15
CA LYS A 7 7.95 3.49 4.07
C LYS A 7 8.14 2.31 3.10
N ILE A 8 7.28 1.29 3.19
CA ILE A 8 7.35 0.11 2.31
C ILE A 8 7.10 0.49 0.84
N ILE A 9 6.14 1.39 0.58
CA ILE A 9 5.89 1.90 -0.77
C ILE A 9 7.12 2.64 -1.31
N ALA A 10 7.68 3.58 -0.53
CA ALA A 10 8.85 4.36 -0.95
C ALA A 10 10.11 3.49 -1.17
N GLU A 11 10.35 2.51 -0.30
CA GLU A 11 11.49 1.59 -0.39
C GLU A 11 11.39 0.60 -1.56
N THR A 12 10.19 0.38 -2.12
CA THR A 12 10.00 -0.64 -3.16
C THR A 12 10.55 -0.23 -4.50
N GLU A 13 10.47 1.05 -4.83
CA GLU A 13 10.71 1.52 -6.20
C GLU A 13 11.81 2.58 -6.27
N ASP A 14 12.66 2.67 -5.24
CA ASP A 14 13.66 3.73 -5.07
C ASP A 14 13.07 5.11 -5.37
N LEU A 15 11.77 5.29 -5.02
CA LEU A 15 11.05 6.50 -5.33
C LEU A 15 11.72 7.59 -4.49
N SER A 16 12.30 8.57 -5.16
CA SER A 16 12.85 9.77 -4.53
C SER A 16 11.80 10.64 -3.84
N PHE A 17 10.57 10.15 -3.71
CA PHE A 17 9.48 10.81 -3.02
C PHE A 17 9.66 10.67 -1.51
N ASP A 18 9.50 11.78 -0.80
CA ASP A 18 9.38 11.72 0.65
C ASP A 18 8.16 10.85 0.98
N ALA A 19 8.37 9.69 1.62
CA ALA A 19 7.32 8.76 2.00
C ALA A 19 6.17 9.46 2.77
N TYR A 20 6.48 10.55 3.48
CA TYR A 20 5.51 11.36 4.23
C TYR A 20 4.66 12.30 3.37
N SER A 21 5.04 12.54 2.11
CA SER A 21 4.32 13.42 1.19
C SER A 21 3.19 12.74 0.41
N ILE A 22 3.15 11.40 0.40
CA ILE A 22 2.04 10.66 -0.23
C ILE A 22 0.75 10.98 0.54
N GLY A 23 -0.34 11.34 -0.12
CA GLY A 23 -1.64 11.52 0.53
C GLY A 23 -2.18 10.19 1.04
N GLU A 24 -2.98 10.16 2.11
CA GLU A 24 -3.61 8.89 2.50
C GLU A 24 -4.75 8.45 1.57
N ASP A 25 -5.30 9.40 0.82
CA ASP A 25 -6.40 9.23 -0.12
C ASP A 25 -5.95 9.33 -1.58
N ILE A 26 -4.64 9.50 -1.82
CA ILE A 26 -4.08 9.47 -3.17
C ILE A 26 -3.97 8.02 -3.61
N ASP A 27 -4.47 7.72 -4.81
CA ASP A 27 -4.24 6.42 -5.43
C ASP A 27 -2.75 6.27 -5.77
N ILE A 28 -2.14 5.21 -5.28
CA ILE A 28 -0.71 4.94 -5.43
C ILE A 28 -0.34 4.75 -6.92
N SER A 29 -1.28 4.35 -7.79
CA SER A 29 -1.06 4.29 -9.24
C SER A 29 -0.81 5.68 -9.87
N GLU A 30 -1.34 6.76 -9.29
CA GLU A 30 -1.08 8.14 -9.74
C GLU A 30 0.37 8.58 -9.47
N LEU A 31 1.11 7.84 -8.64
CA LEU A 31 2.53 8.09 -8.37
C LEU A 31 3.45 7.63 -9.50
N GLY A 32 2.87 7.17 -10.63
CA GLY A 32 3.60 6.64 -11.78
C GLY A 32 3.97 5.16 -11.65
N LEU A 33 3.30 4.45 -10.74
CA LEU A 33 3.51 3.03 -10.50
C LEU A 33 2.63 2.18 -11.41
N ASP A 34 3.24 1.17 -12.03
CA ASP A 34 2.53 0.18 -12.81
C ASP A 34 1.96 -0.95 -11.94
N SER A 35 1.15 -1.80 -12.56
CA SER A 35 0.49 -2.92 -11.88
C SER A 35 1.48 -3.94 -11.29
N ILE A 36 2.65 -4.13 -11.88
CA ILE A 36 3.66 -5.07 -11.37
C ILE A 36 4.26 -4.51 -10.09
N GLN A 37 4.63 -3.24 -10.09
CA GLN A 37 5.16 -2.54 -8.91
C GLN A 37 4.14 -2.53 -7.76
N ILE A 38 2.86 -2.29 -8.07
CA ILE A 38 1.76 -2.38 -7.09
C ILE A 38 1.66 -3.79 -6.49
N ILE A 39 1.75 -4.84 -7.32
CA ILE A 39 1.74 -6.23 -6.84
C ILE A 39 2.94 -6.50 -5.92
N GLU A 40 4.13 -5.99 -6.26
CA GLU A 40 5.32 -6.14 -5.40
C GLU A 40 5.15 -5.47 -4.04
N ILE A 41 4.56 -4.27 -4.00
CA ILE A 41 4.22 -3.58 -2.76
C ILE A 41 3.25 -4.42 -1.92
N ILE A 42 2.19 -4.97 -2.54
CA ILE A 42 1.24 -5.85 -1.85
C ILE A 42 1.96 -7.05 -1.24
N VAL A 43 2.79 -7.75 -2.02
CA VAL A 43 3.55 -8.92 -1.54
C VAL A 43 4.47 -8.56 -0.37
N LYS A 44 5.09 -7.37 -0.37
CA LYS A 44 5.92 -6.91 0.76
C LYS A 44 5.08 -6.61 2.00
N LEU A 45 3.92 -5.96 1.83
CA LEU A 45 2.99 -5.71 2.93
C LEU A 45 2.46 -7.03 3.52
N GLU A 46 2.09 -8.00 2.68
CA GLU A 46 1.63 -9.32 3.13
C GLU A 46 2.69 -10.04 3.98
N LYS A 47 3.96 -9.99 3.55
CA LYS A 47 5.09 -10.54 4.30
C LYS A 47 5.34 -9.81 5.62
N GLU A 48 5.30 -8.48 5.61
CA GLU A 48 5.55 -7.66 6.80
C GLU A 48 4.49 -7.89 7.88
N PHE A 49 3.22 -7.95 7.49
CA PHE A 49 2.11 -8.11 8.42
C PHE A 49 1.72 -9.57 8.67
N ASN A 50 2.29 -10.52 7.93
CA ASN A 50 1.91 -11.93 7.94
C ASN A 50 0.41 -12.14 7.68
N LEU A 51 -0.13 -11.44 6.69
CA LEU A 51 -1.54 -11.43 6.29
C LEU A 51 -1.68 -11.55 4.78
N ASN A 52 -2.79 -12.09 4.29
CA ASN A 52 -3.15 -11.95 2.89
C ASN A 52 -3.94 -10.64 2.70
N ILE A 53 -3.50 -9.75 1.82
CA ILE A 53 -4.13 -8.45 1.59
C ILE A 53 -4.92 -8.54 0.29
N SER A 54 -6.24 -8.31 0.37
CA SER A 54 -7.15 -8.46 -0.76
C SER A 54 -7.68 -7.09 -1.17
N ILE A 55 -6.96 -6.41 -2.07
CA ILE A 55 -7.36 -5.10 -2.57
C ILE A 55 -7.59 -5.20 -4.08
N ASP A 56 -8.72 -4.68 -4.54
CA ASP A 56 -9.00 -4.56 -5.97
C ASP A 56 -8.29 -3.33 -6.54
N ILE A 57 -7.14 -3.57 -7.17
CA ILE A 57 -6.30 -2.54 -7.78
C ILE A 57 -6.87 -2.00 -9.10
N THR A 58 -7.99 -2.55 -9.60
CA THR A 58 -8.64 -2.08 -10.83
C THR A 58 -9.67 -0.98 -10.58
N LEU A 59 -10.01 -0.73 -9.31
CA LEU A 59 -10.90 0.34 -8.90
C LEU A 59 -10.15 1.68 -8.87
N GLU A 60 -10.83 2.75 -9.28
CA GLU A 60 -10.40 4.12 -9.00
C GLU A 60 -10.34 4.32 -7.48
N ASP A 61 -9.26 4.94 -7.00
CA ASP A 61 -8.90 5.02 -5.58
C ASP A 61 -8.89 3.64 -4.88
N GLY A 62 -8.60 2.59 -5.65
CA GLY A 62 -8.56 1.21 -5.20
C GLY A 62 -7.37 0.96 -4.29
N PHE A 63 -6.24 1.60 -4.61
CA PHE A 63 -4.96 1.35 -3.96
C PHE A 63 -4.44 2.60 -3.24
N THR A 64 -5.14 3.01 -2.17
CA THR A 64 -4.71 4.12 -1.29
C THR A 64 -4.17 3.61 0.04
N ILE A 65 -3.37 4.44 0.72
CA ILE A 65 -2.82 4.10 2.04
C ILE A 65 -3.93 3.94 3.10
N ARG A 66 -5.01 4.71 2.98
CA ARG A 66 -6.18 4.56 3.84
C ARG A 66 -6.77 3.15 3.72
N ARG A 67 -7.04 2.69 2.49
CA ARG A 67 -7.64 1.37 2.23
C ARG A 67 -6.71 0.22 2.65
N ILE A 68 -5.43 0.31 2.34
CA ILE A 68 -4.43 -0.67 2.80
C ILE A 68 -4.42 -0.77 4.32
N SER A 69 -4.41 0.39 5.01
CA SER A 69 -4.45 0.46 6.46
C SER A 69 -5.73 -0.15 7.04
N GLU A 70 -6.89 0.14 6.44
CA GLU A 70 -8.17 -0.41 6.87
C GLU A 70 -8.23 -1.94 6.70
N GLU A 71 -7.76 -2.45 5.55
CA GLU A 71 -7.73 -3.88 5.25
C GLU A 71 -6.83 -4.64 6.23
N ILE A 72 -5.60 -4.15 6.47
CA ILE A 72 -4.68 -4.74 7.45
C ILE A 72 -5.31 -4.70 8.85
N SER A 73 -5.87 -3.55 9.26
CA SER A 73 -6.50 -3.42 10.58
C SER A 73 -7.68 -4.38 10.77
N SER A 74 -8.48 -4.56 9.72
CA SER A 74 -9.61 -5.48 9.71
C SER A 74 -9.14 -6.92 9.90
N LYS A 75 -8.11 -7.35 9.18
CA LYS A 75 -7.57 -8.71 9.28
C LYS A 75 -6.86 -8.98 10.61
N MET A 76 -6.13 -8.00 11.16
CA MET A 76 -5.50 -8.12 12.48
C MET A 76 -6.51 -8.24 13.62
N LYS A 77 -7.71 -7.67 13.50
CA LYS A 77 -8.77 -7.80 14.53
C LYS A 77 -9.49 -9.15 14.50
N ASN A 78 -9.42 -9.86 13.38
CA ASN A 78 -10.10 -11.14 13.16
C ASN A 78 -9.15 -12.34 13.22
N GLY A 79 -7.89 -12.13 13.60
CA GLY A 79 -6.84 -13.15 13.74
C GLY A 79 -6.42 -13.41 15.18
#